data_AF-A0A6J7GQB9-F1
#
_entry.id   AF-A0A6J7GQB9-F1
#
_cell.length_a   1.000
_cell.length_b   1.000
_cell.length_c   1.000
_cell.angle_alpha   90.00
_cell.angle_beta   90.00
_cell.angle_gamma   90.00
#
_symmetry.space_group_name_H-M   'P 1'
#
loop_
_entity.id
_entity.type
_entity.pdbx_description
1 polymer ?
#
loop_
_entity_poly.entity_id
_entity_poly.type
_entity_poly.pdbx_seq_one_letter_code
_entity_poly.pdbx_strand_id
1 'polypeptide(L)'
;MKMTGERLRDSLSNDLGFEADRARELPLSKTSEEISIYWGKKKFPEITPEGCKALAKASLLAGVAGLQKTENTILKVFPDLVSKHDIQEIARDISALASKHQTTLNLSRHRTTCVNAHLNILDPDKSLVRIYSTFISPSELKKFKERSTSLLKASVSSEEELDSWISSVHKLLGDVSASSQGTNQGEDGDGESDRSKGIISSKALPTYLSQWNMFVREKIGPLYGIVIGPDDCSPLVEKLKELEKDSNRSWTTIVSDITEIRTTSSFQKRVSSQTRTASYSPELINEPIPLKGKTCNIQRSLAGYNQELVNQFVKAMKAQLFLYSGNGVFVASIRLGDGVITVELPNATKSDLGKIEEYLNLLV
;
A
#
# COMPACT_ATOMS: atom_id res chain seq x y z
N MET A 1 26.70 21.86 -16.97
CA MET A 1 25.36 22.19 -17.53
C MET A 1 24.68 23.18 -16.58
N LYS A 2 23.86 24.13 -17.05
CA LYS A 2 23.16 25.10 -16.17
C LYS A 2 21.66 24.79 -16.14
N MET A 3 21.10 24.50 -14.96
CA MET A 3 19.68 24.26 -14.74
C MET A 3 19.12 25.17 -13.65
N THR A 4 17.84 25.50 -13.74
CA THR A 4 17.12 26.11 -12.62
C THR A 4 16.64 25.02 -11.66
N GLY A 5 16.42 25.36 -10.39
CA GLY A 5 15.81 24.46 -9.42
C GLY A 5 14.45 23.91 -9.86
N GLU A 6 13.67 24.70 -10.60
CA GLU A 6 12.41 24.27 -11.23
C GLU A 6 12.65 23.13 -12.24
N ARG A 7 13.61 23.29 -13.15
CA ARG A 7 13.96 22.23 -14.11
C ARG A 7 14.50 20.97 -13.43
N LEU A 8 15.28 21.13 -12.35
CA LEU A 8 15.73 20.01 -11.53
C LEU A 8 14.54 19.26 -10.93
N ARG A 9 13.63 19.99 -10.27
CA ARG A 9 12.44 19.44 -9.64
C ARG A 9 11.55 18.70 -10.63
N ASP A 10 11.31 19.27 -11.81
CA ASP A 10 10.47 18.65 -12.83
C ASP A 10 11.10 17.39 -13.42
N SER A 11 12.42 17.41 -13.69
CA SER A 11 13.15 16.21 -14.14
C SER A 11 13.06 15.10 -13.10
N LEU A 12 13.36 15.42 -11.83
CA LEU A 12 13.31 14.46 -10.72
C LEU A 12 11.90 13.89 -10.50
N SER A 13 10.87 14.71 -10.66
CA SER A 13 9.48 14.27 -10.57
C SER A 13 9.12 13.28 -11.69
N ASN A 14 9.56 13.55 -12.91
CA ASN A 14 9.33 12.65 -14.05
C ASN A 14 10.11 11.33 -13.88
N ASP A 15 11.38 11.42 -13.52
CA ASP A 15 12.24 10.25 -13.30
C ASP A 15 11.72 9.36 -12.16
N LEU A 16 11.14 9.96 -11.11
CA LEU A 16 10.52 9.21 -10.02
C LEU A 16 9.28 8.45 -10.50
N GLY A 17 8.49 9.06 -11.39
CA GLY A 17 7.35 8.42 -12.04
C GLY A 17 7.78 7.21 -12.87
N PHE A 18 8.76 7.38 -13.76
CA PHE A 18 9.29 6.29 -14.59
C PHE A 18 9.90 5.15 -13.76
N GLU A 19 10.64 5.47 -12.70
CA GLU A 19 11.21 4.44 -11.81
C GLU A 19 10.12 3.70 -11.02
N ALA A 20 9.10 4.40 -10.53
CA ALA A 20 7.97 3.79 -9.83
C ALA A 20 7.12 2.91 -10.77
N ASP A 21 7.00 3.29 -12.04
CA ASP A 21 6.31 2.48 -13.05
C ASP A 21 7.09 1.21 -13.36
N ARG A 22 8.39 1.33 -13.65
CA ARG A 22 9.29 0.18 -13.84
C ARG A 22 9.26 -0.78 -12.65
N ALA A 23 9.32 -0.24 -11.43
CA ALA A 23 9.27 -1.04 -10.21
C ALA A 23 7.92 -1.70 -9.96
N ARG A 24 6.84 -1.26 -10.60
CA ARG A 24 5.53 -1.94 -10.55
C ARG A 24 5.40 -2.99 -11.66
N GLU A 25 5.83 -2.66 -12.86
CA GLU A 25 5.62 -3.49 -14.04
C GLU A 25 6.57 -4.69 -14.11
N LEU A 26 7.86 -4.49 -13.84
CA LEU A 26 8.87 -5.55 -13.95
C LEU A 26 8.64 -6.69 -12.93
N PRO A 27 8.49 -6.41 -11.61
CA PRO A 27 8.09 -7.44 -10.64
C PRO A 27 6.81 -8.18 -11.03
N LEU A 28 5.81 -7.46 -11.55
CA LEU A 28 4.54 -8.06 -11.93
C LEU A 28 4.69 -9.00 -13.13
N SER A 29 5.40 -8.58 -14.18
CA SER A 29 5.65 -9.42 -15.36
C SER A 29 6.41 -10.68 -14.97
N LYS A 30 7.54 -10.53 -14.25
CA LYS A 30 8.37 -11.67 -13.85
C LYS A 30 7.64 -12.62 -12.91
N THR A 31 6.86 -12.11 -11.95
CA THR A 31 6.03 -12.96 -11.09
C THR A 31 4.97 -13.71 -11.91
N SER A 32 4.35 -13.06 -12.90
CA SER A 32 3.34 -13.69 -13.76
C SER A 32 3.94 -14.82 -14.62
N GLU A 33 5.12 -14.60 -15.19
CA GLU A 33 5.88 -15.60 -15.95
C GLU A 33 6.25 -16.81 -15.05
N GLU A 34 6.77 -16.55 -13.85
CA GLU A 34 7.12 -17.60 -12.88
C GLU A 34 5.90 -18.40 -12.42
N ILE A 35 4.74 -17.75 -12.22
CA ILE A 35 3.48 -18.43 -11.92
C ILE A 35 3.07 -19.35 -13.06
N SER A 36 3.16 -18.90 -14.32
CA SER A 36 2.84 -19.73 -15.48
C SER A 36 3.70 -21.00 -15.54
N ILE A 37 5.01 -20.87 -15.30
CA ILE A 37 5.95 -22.01 -15.25
C ILE A 37 5.57 -22.96 -14.09
N TYR A 38 5.34 -22.41 -12.90
CA TYR A 38 4.94 -23.19 -11.73
C TYR A 38 3.64 -23.97 -11.97
N TRP A 39 2.65 -23.30 -12.56
CA TRP A 39 1.34 -23.86 -12.83
C TRP A 39 1.41 -25.03 -13.82
N GLY A 40 2.14 -24.85 -14.93
CA GLY A 40 2.36 -25.90 -15.91
C GLY A 40 3.13 -27.09 -15.35
N LYS A 41 4.15 -26.86 -14.50
CA LYS A 41 4.94 -27.94 -13.89
C LYS A 41 4.19 -28.74 -12.85
N LYS A 42 3.28 -28.11 -12.11
CA LYS A 42 2.35 -28.79 -11.18
C LYS A 42 1.22 -29.53 -11.91
N LYS A 43 1.11 -29.40 -13.25
CA LYS A 43 0.08 -30.03 -14.09
C LYS A 43 -1.34 -29.64 -13.66
N PHE A 44 -1.51 -28.41 -13.20
CA PHE A 44 -2.83 -27.84 -12.94
C PHE A 44 -3.57 -27.57 -14.26
N PRO A 45 -4.92 -27.40 -14.24
CA PRO A 45 -5.69 -27.00 -15.41
C PRO A 45 -5.12 -25.75 -16.08
N GLU A 46 -5.26 -25.61 -17.38
CA GLU A 46 -4.66 -24.51 -18.14
C GLU A 46 -5.07 -23.14 -17.57
N ILE A 47 -4.09 -22.24 -17.44
CA ILE A 47 -4.28 -20.87 -16.94
C ILE A 47 -4.00 -19.83 -18.01
N THR A 48 -4.90 -18.88 -18.16
CA THR A 48 -4.72 -17.77 -19.09
C THR A 48 -3.61 -16.82 -18.61
N PRO A 49 -2.95 -16.09 -19.53
CA PRO A 49 -2.01 -15.04 -19.16
C PRO A 49 -2.61 -14.01 -18.20
N GLU A 50 -3.87 -13.64 -18.40
CA GLU A 50 -4.62 -12.73 -17.52
C GLU A 50 -4.83 -13.32 -16.12
N GLY A 51 -5.09 -14.62 -16.04
CA GLY A 51 -5.16 -15.37 -14.78
C GLY A 51 -3.83 -15.35 -14.02
N CYS A 52 -2.72 -15.61 -14.71
CA CYS A 52 -1.37 -15.51 -14.13
C CYS A 52 -1.09 -14.10 -13.61
N LYS A 53 -1.44 -13.07 -14.40
CA LYS A 53 -1.26 -11.66 -14.01
C LYS A 53 -2.14 -11.29 -12.82
N ALA A 54 -3.36 -11.80 -12.74
CA ALA A 54 -4.25 -11.59 -11.59
C ALA A 54 -3.68 -12.21 -10.32
N LEU A 55 -3.17 -13.44 -10.40
CA LEU A 55 -2.49 -14.11 -9.28
C LEU A 55 -1.23 -13.35 -8.86
N ALA A 56 -0.40 -12.90 -9.80
CA ALA A 56 0.79 -12.10 -9.52
C ALA A 56 0.44 -10.79 -8.80
N LYS A 57 -0.61 -10.07 -9.24
CA LYS A 57 -1.10 -8.87 -8.55
C LYS A 57 -1.56 -9.16 -7.13
N ALA A 58 -2.22 -10.29 -6.91
CA ALA A 58 -2.70 -10.70 -5.59
C ALA A 58 -1.54 -11.05 -4.65
N SER A 59 -0.57 -11.82 -5.13
CA SER A 59 0.54 -12.34 -4.32
C SER A 59 1.64 -11.30 -4.03
N LEU A 60 1.78 -10.29 -4.88
CA LEU A 60 2.68 -9.15 -4.63
C LEU A 60 2.16 -8.21 -3.53
N LEU A 61 0.93 -8.39 -3.04
CA LEU A 61 0.46 -7.75 -1.82
C LEU A 61 1.11 -8.39 -0.59
N ALA A 62 1.53 -7.58 0.38
CA ALA A 62 2.29 -8.07 1.52
C ALA A 62 1.39 -8.65 2.61
N GLY A 63 1.94 -9.62 3.35
CA GLY A 63 1.34 -10.13 4.58
C GLY A 63 0.10 -11.00 4.37
N VAL A 64 -0.67 -11.16 5.45
CA VAL A 64 -1.85 -12.05 5.51
C VAL A 64 -2.91 -11.67 4.47
N ALA A 65 -3.11 -10.37 4.25
CA ALA A 65 -4.07 -9.88 3.25
C ALA A 65 -3.70 -10.28 1.81
N GLY A 66 -2.40 -10.32 1.48
CA GLY A 66 -1.94 -10.77 0.16
C GLY A 66 -2.15 -12.26 -0.03
N LEU A 67 -1.87 -13.07 1.00
CA LEU A 67 -2.06 -14.51 0.96
C LEU A 67 -3.56 -14.88 0.82
N GLN A 68 -4.43 -14.27 1.64
CA GLN A 68 -5.88 -14.46 1.52
C GLN A 68 -6.43 -13.99 0.16
N LYS A 69 -5.92 -12.86 -0.36
CA LYS A 69 -6.33 -12.39 -1.69
C LYS A 69 -5.85 -13.32 -2.80
N THR A 70 -4.70 -13.98 -2.62
CA THR A 70 -4.20 -15.00 -3.54
C THR A 70 -5.12 -16.22 -3.55
N GLU A 71 -5.50 -16.74 -2.38
CA GLU A 71 -6.48 -17.84 -2.24
C GLU A 71 -7.81 -17.51 -2.93
N ASN A 72 -8.37 -16.32 -2.63
CA ASN A 72 -9.60 -15.85 -3.26
C ASN A 72 -9.46 -15.69 -4.78
N THR A 73 -8.28 -15.32 -5.26
CA THR A 73 -8.02 -15.17 -6.71
C THR A 73 -7.90 -16.54 -7.37
N ILE A 74 -7.26 -17.52 -6.73
CA ILE A 74 -7.23 -18.91 -7.22
C ILE A 74 -8.66 -19.44 -7.39
N LEU A 75 -9.52 -19.24 -6.39
CA LEU A 75 -10.92 -19.66 -6.44
C LEU A 75 -11.72 -19.00 -7.57
N LYS A 76 -11.44 -17.73 -7.86
CA LYS A 76 -12.11 -16.98 -8.93
C LYS A 76 -11.64 -17.37 -10.32
N VAL A 77 -10.34 -17.58 -10.49
CA VAL A 77 -9.77 -17.95 -11.78
C VAL A 77 -9.99 -19.44 -12.06
N PHE A 78 -10.07 -20.28 -11.01
CA PHE A 78 -10.30 -21.74 -11.10
C PHE A 78 -11.23 -22.27 -10.00
N PRO A 79 -12.55 -22.14 -10.17
CA PRO A 79 -13.53 -22.69 -9.23
C PRO A 79 -13.42 -24.22 -9.07
N ASP A 80 -13.06 -24.93 -10.14
CA ASP A 80 -13.02 -26.41 -10.16
C ASP A 80 -11.78 -27.02 -9.46
N LEU A 81 -10.79 -26.18 -9.10
CA LEU A 81 -9.53 -26.61 -8.47
C LEU A 81 -9.74 -27.11 -7.02
N VAL A 82 -10.84 -26.69 -6.38
CA VAL A 82 -11.21 -26.94 -4.97
C VAL A 82 -11.31 -28.42 -4.64
N SER A 83 -11.67 -29.25 -5.61
CA SER A 83 -11.93 -30.68 -5.39
C SER A 83 -10.68 -31.56 -5.39
N LYS A 84 -9.53 -31.06 -5.85
CA LYS A 84 -8.33 -31.88 -6.14
C LYS A 84 -7.04 -31.42 -5.48
N HIS A 85 -6.93 -30.17 -5.05
CA HIS A 85 -5.68 -29.61 -4.54
C HIS A 85 -5.89 -28.67 -3.35
N ASP A 86 -4.92 -28.65 -2.44
CA ASP A 86 -4.91 -27.72 -1.31
C ASP A 86 -4.61 -26.30 -1.79
N ILE A 87 -5.67 -25.47 -1.88
CA ILE A 87 -5.58 -24.08 -2.31
C ILE A 87 -4.66 -23.26 -1.39
N GLN A 88 -4.60 -23.59 -0.10
CA GLN A 88 -3.72 -22.91 0.83
C GLN A 88 -2.26 -23.22 0.52
N GLU A 89 -1.95 -24.47 0.14
CA GLU A 89 -0.60 -24.84 -0.27
C GLU A 89 -0.20 -24.12 -1.58
N ILE A 90 -1.09 -24.07 -2.57
CA ILE A 90 -0.84 -23.36 -3.83
C ILE A 90 -0.62 -21.87 -3.58
N ALA A 91 -1.46 -21.24 -2.74
CA ALA A 91 -1.34 -19.82 -2.40
C ALA A 91 -0.04 -19.51 -1.64
N ARG A 92 0.43 -20.43 -0.78
CA ARG A 92 1.72 -20.31 -0.09
C ARG A 92 2.88 -20.39 -1.08
N ASP A 93 2.89 -21.36 -1.99
CA ASP A 93 3.96 -21.49 -3.00
C ASP A 93 3.99 -20.25 -3.93
N ILE A 94 2.83 -19.76 -4.37
CA ILE A 94 2.74 -18.52 -5.17
C ILE A 94 3.20 -17.29 -4.38
N SER A 95 2.87 -17.20 -3.09
CA SER A 95 3.31 -16.10 -2.23
C SER A 95 4.82 -16.16 -1.92
N ALA A 96 5.40 -17.36 -1.87
CA ALA A 96 6.84 -17.55 -1.77
C ALA A 96 7.52 -17.03 -3.02
N LEU A 97 7.03 -17.37 -4.21
CA LEU A 97 7.53 -16.84 -5.50
C LEU A 97 7.51 -15.31 -5.53
N ALA A 98 6.37 -14.71 -5.20
CA ALA A 98 6.19 -13.26 -5.21
C ALA A 98 7.04 -12.55 -4.14
N SER A 99 7.42 -13.22 -3.04
CA SER A 99 8.18 -12.60 -1.94
C SER A 99 9.54 -12.06 -2.40
N LYS A 100 10.19 -12.69 -3.38
CA LYS A 100 11.46 -12.21 -3.94
C LYS A 100 11.30 -10.86 -4.63
N HIS A 101 10.22 -10.70 -5.39
CA HIS A 101 9.89 -9.51 -6.17
C HIS A 101 9.26 -8.40 -5.32
N GLN A 102 8.66 -8.76 -4.18
CA GLN A 102 8.07 -7.83 -3.22
C GLN A 102 9.11 -6.88 -2.58
N THR A 103 10.35 -7.33 -2.42
CA THR A 103 11.45 -6.47 -1.95
C THR A 103 11.68 -5.27 -2.88
N THR A 104 11.63 -5.48 -4.19
CA THR A 104 11.74 -4.40 -5.19
C THR A 104 10.62 -3.38 -5.05
N LEU A 105 9.38 -3.85 -4.86
CA LEU A 105 8.23 -2.97 -4.62
C LEU A 105 8.37 -2.16 -3.32
N ASN A 106 8.87 -2.79 -2.25
CA ASN A 106 9.05 -2.12 -0.97
C ASN A 106 10.16 -1.06 -1.02
N LEU A 107 11.28 -1.36 -1.69
CA LEU A 107 12.35 -0.39 -1.93
C LEU A 107 11.84 0.81 -2.74
N SER A 108 11.11 0.55 -3.82
CA SER A 108 10.48 1.60 -4.63
C SER A 108 9.52 2.46 -3.82
N ARG A 109 8.59 1.86 -3.07
CA ARG A 109 7.66 2.61 -2.20
C ARG A 109 8.40 3.48 -1.19
N HIS A 110 9.41 2.93 -0.52
CA HIS A 110 10.19 3.67 0.46
C HIS A 110 10.88 4.87 -0.17
N ARG A 111 11.57 4.66 -1.30
CA ARG A 111 12.23 5.73 -2.05
C ARG A 111 11.24 6.79 -2.53
N THR A 112 10.13 6.38 -3.12
CA THR A 112 9.05 7.27 -3.56
C THR A 112 8.50 8.10 -2.41
N THR A 113 8.30 7.52 -1.22
CA THR A 113 7.88 8.27 -0.03
C THR A 113 8.90 9.34 0.35
N CYS A 114 10.18 8.99 0.42
CA CYS A 114 11.23 9.94 0.80
C CYS A 114 11.45 11.05 -0.23
N VAL A 115 11.50 10.70 -1.52
CA VAL A 115 11.72 11.68 -2.60
C VAL A 115 10.49 12.59 -2.77
N ASN A 116 9.26 12.05 -2.74
CA ASN A 116 8.06 12.87 -2.86
C ASN A 116 7.93 13.89 -1.72
N ALA A 117 8.40 13.58 -0.51
CA ALA A 117 8.41 14.57 0.56
C ALA A 117 9.21 15.83 0.19
N HIS A 118 10.36 15.66 -0.46
CA HIS A 118 11.18 16.78 -0.95
C HIS A 118 10.55 17.46 -2.17
N LEU A 119 9.97 16.70 -3.11
CA LEU A 119 9.29 17.28 -4.27
C LEU A 119 8.04 18.08 -3.89
N ASN A 120 7.31 17.63 -2.86
CA ASN A 120 6.10 18.29 -2.39
C ASN A 120 6.37 19.66 -1.77
N ILE A 121 7.49 19.82 -1.04
CA ILE A 121 7.88 21.14 -0.50
C ILE A 121 8.41 22.08 -1.59
N LEU A 122 8.76 21.56 -2.76
CA LEU A 122 9.13 22.31 -3.97
C LEU A 122 7.93 22.57 -4.89
N ASP A 123 6.72 22.53 -4.35
CA ASP A 123 5.48 22.92 -5.02
C ASP A 123 4.71 23.91 -4.10
N PRO A 124 5.19 25.17 -4.03
CA PRO A 124 4.84 26.10 -2.96
C PRO A 124 3.37 26.50 -2.94
N ASP A 125 2.67 26.41 -4.07
CA ASP A 125 1.28 26.84 -4.19
C ASP A 125 0.26 25.70 -4.16
N LYS A 126 0.69 24.45 -4.36
CA LYS A 126 -0.21 23.30 -4.35
C LYS A 126 0.15 22.32 -3.25
N SER A 127 1.17 21.48 -3.45
CA SER A 127 1.43 20.35 -2.57
C SER A 127 1.89 20.80 -1.17
N LEU A 128 2.78 21.80 -1.07
CA LEU A 128 3.22 22.34 0.21
C LEU A 128 2.03 22.89 1.02
N VAL A 129 1.18 23.71 0.40
CA VAL A 129 -0.02 24.26 1.07
C VAL A 129 -0.96 23.15 1.46
N ARG A 130 -1.35 22.28 0.51
CA ARG A 130 -2.34 21.21 0.75
C ARG A 130 -1.94 20.26 1.88
N ILE A 131 -0.64 19.96 2.00
CA ILE A 131 -0.15 18.99 3.00
C ILE A 131 0.07 19.66 4.35
N TYR A 132 0.61 20.88 4.37
CA TYR A 132 1.10 21.47 5.62
C TYR A 132 0.23 22.59 6.20
N SER A 133 -0.66 23.24 5.43
CA SER A 133 -1.39 24.43 5.91
C SER A 133 -2.24 24.21 7.17
N THR A 134 -2.64 22.96 7.46
CA THR A 134 -3.37 22.59 8.67
C THR A 134 -2.48 22.41 9.90
N PHE A 135 -1.16 22.33 9.71
CA PHE A 135 -0.18 22.00 10.75
C PHE A 135 0.83 23.13 11.00
N ILE A 136 0.87 24.19 10.18
CA ILE A 136 1.79 25.31 10.37
C ILE A 136 1.04 26.64 10.31
N SER A 137 1.54 27.62 11.04
CA SER A 137 0.92 28.94 11.06
C SER A 137 0.97 29.62 9.67
N PRO A 138 0.02 30.52 9.35
CA PRO A 138 0.04 31.24 8.06
C PRO A 138 1.33 32.03 7.81
N SER A 139 1.95 32.56 8.88
CA SER A 139 3.20 33.32 8.80
C SER A 139 4.40 32.43 8.48
N GLU A 140 4.48 31.24 9.07
CA GLU A 140 5.50 30.23 8.75
C GLU A 140 5.29 29.65 7.34
N LEU A 141 4.04 29.33 6.98
CA LEU A 141 3.71 28.85 5.65
C LEU A 141 4.17 29.85 4.59
N LYS A 142 3.94 31.16 4.80
CA LYS A 142 4.45 32.21 3.89
C LYS A 142 5.97 32.16 3.76
N LYS A 143 6.72 32.04 4.86
CA LYS A 143 8.18 31.93 4.84
C LYS A 143 8.65 30.68 4.08
N PHE A 144 7.99 29.54 4.27
CA PHE A 144 8.35 28.31 3.56
C PHE A 144 8.04 28.38 2.06
N LYS A 145 6.93 29.02 1.68
CA LYS A 145 6.62 29.31 0.27
C LYS A 145 7.68 30.18 -0.39
N GLU A 146 8.13 31.23 0.29
CA GLU A 146 9.19 32.12 -0.19
C GLU A 146 10.52 31.37 -0.38
N ARG A 147 10.91 30.54 0.61
CA ARG A 147 12.12 29.70 0.51
C ARG A 147 12.02 28.66 -0.59
N SER A 148 10.90 27.98 -0.72
CA SER A 148 10.63 27.02 -1.81
C SER A 148 10.74 27.70 -3.18
N THR A 149 10.12 28.87 -3.33
CA THR A 149 10.20 29.68 -4.56
C THR A 149 11.64 30.10 -4.88
N SER A 150 12.43 30.48 -3.86
CA SER A 150 13.84 30.81 -4.01
C SER A 150 14.66 29.60 -4.50
N LEU A 151 14.42 28.42 -3.93
CA LEU A 151 15.08 27.16 -4.35
C LEU A 151 14.73 26.77 -5.80
N LEU A 152 13.49 27.03 -6.25
CA LEU A 152 13.07 26.80 -7.63
C LEU A 152 13.74 27.77 -8.62
N LYS A 153 13.99 29.02 -8.21
CA LYS A 153 14.67 30.04 -9.01
C LYS A 153 16.19 29.93 -8.99
N ALA A 154 16.76 29.17 -8.07
CA ALA A 154 18.21 28.98 -7.94
C ALA A 154 18.80 28.46 -9.26
N SER A 155 19.93 29.02 -9.65
CA SER A 155 20.73 28.54 -10.77
C SER A 155 21.75 27.54 -10.25
N VAL A 156 21.77 26.34 -10.83
CA VAL A 156 22.70 25.26 -10.50
C VAL A 156 23.51 24.94 -11.75
N SER A 157 24.83 25.05 -11.64
CA SER A 157 25.77 24.97 -12.76
C SER A 157 27.02 24.12 -12.48
N SER A 158 27.30 23.82 -11.21
CA SER A 158 28.38 22.92 -10.77
C SER A 158 27.88 21.83 -9.81
N GLU A 159 28.75 20.85 -9.51
CA GLU A 159 28.48 19.82 -8.50
C GLU A 159 28.27 20.43 -7.10
N GLU A 160 29.10 21.40 -6.71
CA GLU A 160 29.00 22.05 -5.40
C GLU A 160 27.67 22.82 -5.25
N GLU A 161 27.22 23.46 -6.33
CA GLU A 161 25.92 24.12 -6.36
C GLU A 161 24.76 23.11 -6.29
N LEU A 162 24.93 21.92 -6.89
CA LEU A 162 23.95 20.84 -6.80
C LEU A 162 23.86 20.30 -5.36
N ASP A 163 24.99 20.06 -4.70
CA ASP A 163 25.04 19.61 -3.31
C ASP A 163 24.47 20.64 -2.33
N SER A 164 24.77 21.90 -2.58
CA SER A 164 24.21 23.03 -1.84
C SER A 164 22.68 23.08 -2.01
N TRP A 165 22.19 22.86 -3.23
CA TRP A 165 20.76 22.79 -3.52
C TRP A 165 20.10 21.58 -2.82
N ILE A 166 20.66 20.38 -2.93
CA ILE A 166 20.19 19.15 -2.26
C ILE A 166 20.05 19.39 -0.75
N SER A 167 21.09 19.93 -0.12
CA SER A 167 21.14 20.22 1.31
C SER A 167 20.13 21.28 1.72
N SER A 168 19.94 22.31 0.89
CA SER A 168 18.99 23.39 1.16
C SER A 168 17.54 22.95 1.04
N VAL A 169 17.22 22.08 0.08
CA VAL A 169 15.89 21.43 -0.03
C VAL A 169 15.63 20.56 1.19
N HIS A 170 16.59 19.72 1.61
CA HIS A 170 16.43 18.89 2.79
C HIS A 170 16.26 19.72 4.07
N LYS A 171 17.02 20.82 4.21
CA LYS A 171 16.86 21.75 5.32
C LYS A 171 15.45 22.35 5.37
N LEU A 172 14.90 22.75 4.22
CA LEU A 172 13.50 23.21 4.14
C LEU A 172 12.52 22.13 4.61
N LEU A 173 12.73 20.86 4.24
CA LEU A 173 11.88 19.76 4.70
C LEU A 173 11.94 19.58 6.22
N GLY A 174 13.15 19.66 6.79
CA GLY A 174 13.37 19.61 8.23
C GLY A 174 12.66 20.74 8.96
N ASP A 175 12.80 21.98 8.46
CA ASP A 175 12.17 23.16 9.06
C ASP A 175 10.63 23.09 8.99
N VAL A 176 10.07 22.68 7.85
CA VAL A 176 8.61 22.45 7.71
C VAL A 176 8.12 21.38 8.68
N SER A 177 8.88 20.28 8.82
CA SER A 177 8.53 19.18 9.71
C SER A 177 8.60 19.58 11.18
N ALA A 178 9.58 20.39 11.58
CA ALA A 178 9.72 20.90 12.94
C ALA A 178 8.59 21.87 13.32
N SER A 179 8.27 22.84 12.44
CA SER A 179 7.14 23.74 12.66
C SER A 179 5.80 22.99 12.74
N SER A 180 5.64 21.90 11.98
CA SER A 180 4.44 21.07 12.02
C SER A 180 4.27 20.28 13.33
N GLN A 181 5.36 20.03 14.06
CA GLN A 181 5.33 19.32 15.35
C GLN A 181 5.03 20.27 16.52
N GLY A 182 5.44 21.54 16.41
CA GLY A 182 5.25 22.54 17.47
C GLY A 182 3.78 22.92 17.73
N THR A 183 2.87 22.66 16.79
CA THR A 183 1.44 22.95 16.94
C THR A 183 0.64 21.85 17.63
N ASN A 184 1.20 20.65 17.78
CA ASN A 184 0.49 19.46 18.28
C ASN A 184 1.00 18.96 19.65
N GLN A 185 1.89 19.69 20.34
CA GLN A 185 2.30 19.32 21.70
C GLN A 185 1.30 19.87 22.73
N GLY A 186 0.28 19.07 23.02
CA GLY A 186 -0.26 19.00 24.38
C GLY A 186 0.69 18.18 25.25
N GLU A 187 0.94 18.66 26.46
CA GLU A 187 1.84 18.07 27.46
C GLU A 187 1.52 16.58 27.74
N ASP A 188 2.59 15.81 27.95
CA ASP A 188 2.67 14.49 28.60
C ASP A 188 1.63 13.41 28.24
N GLY A 189 2.12 12.40 27.52
CA GLY A 189 1.45 11.11 27.43
C GLY A 189 2.22 10.12 26.58
N ASP A 190 2.82 9.13 27.23
CA ASP A 190 3.46 7.94 26.66
C ASP A 190 2.41 6.98 26.05
N GLY A 191 1.54 7.52 25.19
CA GLY A 191 0.56 6.81 24.38
C GLY A 191 0.91 6.97 22.92
N GLU A 192 0.65 5.94 22.10
CA GLU A 192 0.81 5.97 20.64
C GLU A 192 0.28 7.27 20.05
N SER A 193 1.18 8.24 19.85
CA SER A 193 0.82 9.55 19.34
C SER A 193 0.20 9.33 17.97
N ASP A 194 -1.02 9.79 17.79
CA ASP A 194 -1.75 9.79 16.54
C ASP A 194 -0.86 10.50 15.50
N ARG A 195 -0.08 9.73 14.74
CA ARG A 195 0.91 10.27 13.79
C ARG A 195 0.11 11.04 12.75
N SER A 196 0.11 12.36 12.86
CA SER A 196 -0.57 13.21 11.88
C SER A 196 0.00 12.87 10.50
N LYS A 197 -0.84 12.25 9.66
CA LYS A 197 -0.44 11.76 8.33
C LYS A 197 0.19 12.92 7.55
N GLY A 198 1.47 12.80 7.22
CA GLY A 198 2.21 13.80 6.44
C GLY A 198 3.33 14.52 7.20
N ILE A 199 3.38 14.43 8.53
CA ILE A 199 4.47 14.99 9.34
C ILE A 199 5.59 13.96 9.47
N ILE A 200 6.82 14.36 9.14
CA ILE A 200 8.02 13.50 9.21
C ILE A 200 8.64 13.67 10.59
N SER A 201 8.98 12.56 11.25
CA SER A 201 9.67 12.61 12.54
C SER A 201 11.12 13.06 12.37
N SER A 202 11.67 13.77 13.36
CA SER A 202 13.08 14.19 13.36
C SER A 202 14.03 12.98 13.26
N LYS A 203 13.65 11.85 13.88
CA LYS A 203 14.38 10.57 13.79
C LYS A 203 14.44 9.99 12.38
N ALA A 204 13.47 10.31 11.51
CA ALA A 204 13.42 9.81 10.13
C ALA A 204 14.14 10.72 9.13
N LEU A 205 14.42 11.99 9.46
CA LEU A 205 15.05 12.95 8.54
C LEU A 205 16.37 12.46 7.93
N PRO A 206 17.29 11.80 8.68
CA PRO A 206 18.53 11.29 8.08
C PRO A 206 18.28 10.26 6.97
N THR A 207 17.30 9.37 7.14
CA THR A 207 16.90 8.41 6.10
C THR A 207 16.36 9.13 4.87
N TYR A 208 15.55 10.17 5.08
CA TYR A 208 14.99 10.98 3.99
C TYR A 208 16.10 11.71 3.21
N LEU A 209 17.09 12.29 3.89
CA LEU A 209 18.25 12.91 3.25
C LEU A 209 19.04 11.91 2.42
N SER A 210 19.33 10.73 2.98
CA SER A 210 20.08 9.68 2.29
C SER A 210 19.38 9.27 0.99
N GLN A 211 18.07 8.99 1.04
CA GLN A 211 17.30 8.60 -0.15
C GLN A 211 17.18 9.75 -1.17
N TRP A 212 17.02 10.98 -0.71
CA TRP A 212 16.96 12.17 -1.57
C TRP A 212 18.28 12.42 -2.29
N ASN A 213 19.38 12.47 -1.55
CA ASN A 213 20.72 12.72 -2.10
C ASN A 213 21.07 11.65 -3.15
N MET A 214 20.92 10.38 -2.79
CA MET A 214 21.16 9.24 -3.68
C MET A 214 20.31 9.34 -4.96
N PHE A 215 19.01 9.66 -4.85
CA PHE A 215 18.15 9.84 -6.02
C PHE A 215 18.56 11.01 -6.92
N VAL A 216 18.86 12.17 -6.34
CA VAL A 216 19.28 13.34 -7.13
C VAL A 216 20.61 13.07 -7.83
N ARG A 217 21.59 12.50 -7.12
CA ARG A 217 22.89 12.15 -7.69
C ARG A 217 22.75 11.14 -8.82
N GLU A 218 21.97 10.07 -8.65
CA GLU A 218 21.75 9.09 -9.70
C GLU A 218 21.13 9.68 -10.98
N LYS A 219 20.11 10.54 -10.85
CA LYS A 219 19.34 11.02 -12.01
C LYS A 219 19.97 12.24 -12.68
N ILE A 220 20.50 13.16 -11.88
CA ILE A 220 20.95 14.47 -12.33
C ILE A 220 22.48 14.58 -12.26
N GLY A 221 23.14 13.92 -11.30
CA GLY A 221 24.59 14.00 -11.10
C GLY A 221 25.44 13.82 -12.37
N PRO A 222 25.14 12.87 -13.27
CA PRO A 222 25.88 12.72 -14.52
C PRO A 222 25.89 13.98 -15.40
N LEU A 223 24.87 14.82 -15.34
CA LEU A 223 24.79 16.10 -16.07
C LEU A 223 25.79 17.15 -15.56
N TYR A 224 26.32 16.94 -14.36
CA TYR A 224 27.33 17.75 -13.70
C TYR A 224 28.71 17.08 -13.66
N GLY A 225 28.89 15.95 -14.37
CA GLY A 225 30.16 15.23 -14.42
C GLY A 225 30.40 14.26 -13.26
N ILE A 226 29.39 14.04 -12.40
CA ILE A 226 29.48 13.09 -11.29
C ILE A 226 29.44 11.67 -11.84
N VAL A 227 30.48 10.89 -11.57
CA VAL A 227 30.53 9.47 -11.87
C VAL A 227 29.86 8.70 -10.73
N ILE A 228 28.79 7.98 -11.02
CA ILE A 228 28.04 7.25 -10.02
C ILE A 228 28.72 5.91 -9.75
N GLY A 229 29.27 5.74 -8.55
CA GLY A 229 29.84 4.48 -8.09
C GLY A 229 28.76 3.46 -7.70
N PRO A 230 29.16 2.21 -7.42
CA PRO A 230 28.26 1.18 -6.90
C PRO A 230 27.61 1.58 -5.57
N ASP A 231 28.38 2.21 -4.68
CA ASP A 231 27.91 2.65 -3.35
C ASP A 231 27.01 3.88 -3.41
N ASP A 232 27.01 4.61 -4.53
CA ASP A 232 26.17 5.78 -4.77
C ASP A 232 24.83 5.43 -5.43
N CYS A 233 24.66 4.16 -5.83
CA CYS A 233 23.43 3.66 -6.41
C CYS A 233 22.51 3.04 -5.36
N SER A 234 21.23 3.30 -5.52
CA SER A 234 20.18 2.63 -4.78
C SER A 234 20.17 1.13 -5.10
N PRO A 235 20.02 0.27 -4.10
CA PRO A 235 19.76 -1.16 -4.31
C PRO A 235 18.55 -1.44 -5.23
N LEU A 236 17.63 -0.47 -5.35
CA LEU A 236 16.52 -0.56 -6.28
C LEU A 236 16.99 -0.58 -7.74
N VAL A 237 17.94 0.27 -8.11
CA VAL A 237 18.40 0.40 -9.51
C VAL A 237 19.03 -0.92 -9.97
N GLU A 238 19.83 -1.55 -9.12
CA GLU A 238 20.43 -2.85 -9.41
C GLU A 238 19.36 -3.92 -9.58
N LYS A 239 18.38 -3.99 -8.68
CA LYS A 239 17.26 -4.93 -8.79
C LYS A 239 16.43 -4.73 -10.06
N LEU A 240 16.19 -3.48 -10.47
CA LEU A 240 15.48 -3.21 -11.72
C LEU A 240 16.29 -3.66 -12.93
N LYS A 241 17.60 -3.38 -12.95
CA LYS A 241 18.50 -3.87 -14.01
C LYS A 241 18.55 -5.39 -14.06
N GLU A 242 18.53 -6.07 -12.92
CA GLU A 242 18.46 -7.53 -12.85
C GLU A 242 17.16 -8.08 -13.43
N LEU A 243 16.02 -7.45 -13.11
CA LEU A 243 14.72 -7.86 -13.63
C LEU A 243 14.56 -7.60 -15.14
N GLU A 244 15.30 -6.63 -15.68
CA GLU A 244 15.35 -6.33 -17.11
C GLU A 244 16.23 -7.30 -17.91
N LYS A 245 17.15 -8.01 -17.26
CA LYS A 245 17.90 -9.07 -17.92
C LYS A 245 16.93 -10.19 -18.26
N ASP A 246 16.62 -10.34 -19.55
CA ASP A 246 15.75 -11.38 -20.08
C ASP A 246 16.35 -12.78 -19.89
N SER A 247 16.19 -13.29 -18.68
CA SER A 247 16.55 -14.65 -18.31
C SER A 247 15.30 -15.33 -17.79
N ASN A 248 14.72 -16.18 -18.65
CA ASN A 248 13.66 -17.09 -18.21
C ASN A 248 14.24 -18.00 -17.13
N ARG A 249 13.65 -17.94 -15.95
CA ARG A 249 14.10 -18.74 -14.82
C ARG A 249 13.70 -20.19 -15.02
N SER A 250 14.63 -21.10 -14.76
CA SER A 250 14.35 -22.52 -14.83
C SER A 250 13.45 -22.98 -13.68
N TRP A 251 12.67 -24.05 -13.91
CA TRP A 251 11.84 -24.66 -12.87
C TRP A 251 12.65 -25.05 -11.62
N THR A 252 13.88 -25.55 -11.79
CA THR A 252 14.74 -25.93 -10.67
C THR A 252 15.10 -24.73 -9.80
N THR A 253 15.39 -23.58 -10.41
CA THR A 253 15.62 -22.33 -9.67
C THR A 253 14.36 -21.88 -8.93
N ILE A 254 13.20 -21.93 -9.60
CA ILE A 254 11.90 -21.55 -9.03
C ILE A 254 11.57 -22.39 -7.78
N VAL A 255 11.73 -23.72 -7.86
CA VAL A 255 11.49 -24.61 -6.72
C VAL A 255 12.48 -24.38 -5.59
N SER A 256 13.77 -24.20 -5.91
CA SER A 256 14.80 -23.92 -4.91
C SER A 256 14.45 -22.67 -4.09
N ASP A 257 14.07 -21.58 -4.76
CA ASP A 257 13.65 -20.34 -4.08
C ASP A 257 12.39 -20.55 -3.22
N ILE A 258 11.38 -21.29 -3.71
CA ILE A 258 10.19 -21.60 -2.91
C ILE A 258 10.59 -22.34 -1.64
N THR A 259 11.42 -23.38 -1.75
CA THR A 259 11.89 -24.17 -0.62
C THR A 259 12.65 -23.29 0.38
N GLU A 260 13.60 -22.49 -0.10
CA GLU A 260 14.37 -21.57 0.74
C GLU A 260 13.46 -20.58 1.46
N ILE A 261 12.59 -19.87 0.74
CA ILE A 261 11.69 -18.86 1.31
C ILE A 261 10.74 -19.50 2.34
N ARG A 262 10.23 -20.70 2.08
CA ARG A 262 9.40 -21.44 3.03
C ARG A 262 10.13 -21.77 4.32
N THR A 263 11.44 -21.93 4.32
CA THR A 263 12.21 -22.17 5.57
C THR A 263 12.47 -20.90 6.38
N THR A 264 12.25 -19.71 5.79
CA THR A 264 12.50 -18.46 6.50
C THR A 264 11.49 -18.23 7.63
N SER A 265 11.99 -17.79 8.79
CA SER A 265 11.17 -17.52 9.97
C SER A 265 10.14 -16.41 9.74
N SER A 266 10.45 -15.42 8.90
CA SER A 266 9.55 -14.34 8.52
C SER A 266 8.38 -14.84 7.67
N PHE A 267 8.63 -15.75 6.71
CA PHE A 267 7.57 -16.38 5.92
C PHE A 267 6.69 -17.29 6.79
N GLN A 268 7.29 -18.14 7.62
CA GLN A 268 6.56 -19.03 8.53
C GLN A 268 5.68 -18.26 9.52
N LYS A 269 6.17 -17.16 10.08
CA LYS A 269 5.35 -16.25 10.92
C LYS A 269 4.16 -15.70 10.15
N ARG A 270 4.34 -15.22 8.91
CA ARG A 270 3.25 -14.67 8.08
C ARG A 270 2.16 -15.71 7.81
N VAL A 271 2.55 -16.92 7.43
CA VAL A 271 1.61 -18.03 7.17
C VAL A 271 0.90 -18.46 8.47
N SER A 272 1.64 -18.60 9.57
CA SER A 272 1.05 -19.00 10.87
C SER A 272 0.11 -17.95 11.46
N SER A 273 0.34 -16.68 11.15
CA SER A 273 -0.54 -15.57 11.54
C SER A 273 -1.90 -15.67 10.84
N GLN A 274 -1.91 -16.14 9.59
CA GLN A 274 -3.15 -16.49 8.88
C GLN A 274 -3.82 -17.68 9.54
N THR A 275 -3.09 -18.71 9.96
CA THR A 275 -3.68 -19.85 10.68
C THR A 275 -4.33 -19.41 12.00
N ARG A 276 -3.74 -18.47 12.75
CA ARG A 276 -4.35 -17.88 13.96
C ARG A 276 -5.59 -17.02 13.69
N THR A 277 -5.71 -16.42 12.50
CA THR A 277 -6.91 -15.67 12.10
C THR A 277 -7.92 -16.53 11.33
N ALA A 278 -7.52 -17.68 10.80
CA ALA A 278 -8.35 -18.64 10.07
C ALA A 278 -8.87 -19.78 10.95
N SER A 279 -8.24 -20.04 12.11
CA SER A 279 -8.77 -20.97 13.12
C SER A 279 -9.96 -20.41 13.91
N TYR A 280 -10.34 -19.15 13.65
CA TYR A 280 -11.68 -18.66 13.90
C TYR A 280 -12.23 -18.12 12.58
N SER A 281 -12.64 -19.05 11.70
CA SER A 281 -13.76 -18.75 10.82
C SER A 281 -14.99 -18.84 11.73
N PRO A 282 -15.53 -17.72 12.25
CA PRO A 282 -16.77 -17.82 13.02
C PRO A 282 -17.78 -18.51 12.11
N GLU A 283 -18.45 -19.54 12.62
CA GLU A 283 -19.56 -20.13 11.90
C GLU A 283 -20.56 -19.01 11.59
N LEU A 284 -20.69 -18.69 10.30
CA LEU A 284 -21.52 -17.58 9.84
C LEU A 284 -22.90 -18.13 9.48
N ILE A 285 -23.92 -17.63 10.17
CA ILE A 285 -25.32 -17.91 9.84
C ILE A 285 -25.78 -16.88 8.82
N ASN A 286 -26.37 -17.36 7.72
CA ASN A 286 -27.05 -16.52 6.74
C ASN A 286 -28.57 -16.58 6.98
N GLU A 287 -29.17 -15.44 7.28
CA GLU A 287 -30.59 -15.28 7.57
C GLU A 287 -31.21 -14.32 6.54
N PRO A 288 -31.94 -14.85 5.53
CA PRO A 288 -32.69 -14.02 4.61
C PRO A 288 -33.98 -13.52 5.29
N ILE A 289 -34.15 -12.20 5.34
CA ILE A 289 -35.31 -11.53 5.92
C ILE A 289 -36.16 -10.94 4.80
N PRO A 290 -37.44 -11.33 4.69
CA PRO A 290 -38.35 -10.69 3.75
C PRO A 290 -38.70 -9.29 4.24
N LEU A 291 -38.37 -8.28 3.42
CA LEU A 291 -38.85 -6.90 3.53
C LEU A 291 -39.86 -6.63 2.41
N LYS A 292 -40.57 -5.49 2.47
CA LYS A 292 -41.63 -5.16 1.51
C LYS A 292 -41.09 -5.14 0.06
N GLY A 293 -41.32 -6.22 -0.68
CA GLY A 293 -40.90 -6.39 -2.08
C GLY A 293 -39.41 -6.67 -2.29
N LYS A 294 -38.64 -6.99 -1.25
CA LYS A 294 -37.18 -7.27 -1.35
C LYS A 294 -36.70 -8.18 -0.22
N THR A 295 -35.63 -8.92 -0.46
CA THR A 295 -34.99 -9.76 0.55
C THR A 295 -33.73 -9.08 1.07
N CYS A 296 -33.62 -8.95 2.39
CA CYS A 296 -32.42 -8.53 3.08
C CYS A 296 -31.64 -9.76 3.50
N ASN A 297 -30.37 -9.87 3.13
CA ASN A 297 -29.52 -10.97 3.60
C ASN A 297 -28.70 -10.48 4.78
N ILE A 298 -28.90 -11.08 5.94
CA ILE A 298 -28.04 -10.85 7.11
C ILE A 298 -27.11 -12.04 7.27
N GLN A 299 -25.82 -11.78 7.35
CA GLN A 299 -24.81 -12.75 7.70
C GLN A 299 -24.19 -12.36 9.03
N ARG A 300 -24.22 -13.24 10.03
CA ARG A 300 -23.65 -12.97 11.35
C ARG A 300 -22.84 -14.13 11.88
N SER A 301 -21.88 -13.85 12.75
CA SER A 301 -21.17 -14.89 13.50
C SER A 301 -22.02 -15.44 14.63
N LEU A 302 -21.89 -16.73 14.94
CA LEU A 302 -22.38 -17.33 16.19
C LEU A 302 -21.57 -16.85 17.40
N ALA A 303 -20.24 -16.83 17.25
CA ALA A 303 -19.33 -16.33 18.27
C ALA A 303 -19.27 -14.79 18.26
N GLY A 304 -19.20 -14.17 19.43
CA GLY A 304 -19.01 -12.73 19.57
C GLY A 304 -20.22 -11.86 19.16
N TYR A 305 -21.36 -12.45 18.79
CA TYR A 305 -22.60 -11.70 18.55
C TYR A 305 -23.20 -11.25 19.88
N ASN A 306 -23.17 -9.95 20.14
CA ASN A 306 -23.64 -9.36 21.39
C ASN A 306 -24.24 -7.97 21.15
N GLN A 307 -24.88 -7.40 22.18
CA GLN A 307 -25.54 -6.10 22.10
C GLN A 307 -24.58 -4.97 21.69
N GLU A 308 -23.31 -5.03 22.09
CA GLU A 308 -22.32 -4.01 21.74
C GLU A 308 -22.01 -4.01 20.24
N LEU A 309 -21.77 -5.20 19.66
CA LEU A 309 -21.57 -5.39 18.23
C LEU A 309 -22.79 -4.89 17.44
N VAL A 310 -24.00 -5.24 17.85
CA VAL A 310 -25.25 -4.79 17.21
C VAL A 310 -25.38 -3.26 17.28
N ASN A 311 -25.12 -2.65 18.42
CA ASN A 311 -25.21 -1.19 18.59
C ASN A 311 -24.20 -0.45 17.70
N GLN A 312 -22.96 -0.95 17.61
CA GLN A 312 -21.93 -0.37 16.74
C GLN A 312 -22.25 -0.58 15.26
N PHE A 313 -22.72 -1.78 14.89
CA PHE A 313 -23.17 -2.10 13.54
C PHE A 313 -24.30 -1.17 13.09
N VAL A 314 -25.34 -0.99 13.91
CA VAL A 314 -26.49 -0.13 13.58
C VAL A 314 -26.06 1.33 13.38
N LYS A 315 -25.15 1.85 14.21
CA LYS A 315 -24.57 3.19 14.03
C LYS A 315 -23.83 3.31 12.69
N ALA A 316 -22.96 2.33 12.37
CA ALA A 316 -22.21 2.32 11.12
C ALA A 316 -23.13 2.17 9.89
N MET A 317 -24.14 1.31 9.97
CA MET A 317 -25.14 1.08 8.92
C MET A 317 -25.95 2.35 8.64
N LYS A 318 -26.41 3.06 9.69
CA LYS A 318 -27.11 4.36 9.56
C LYS A 318 -26.22 5.41 8.89
N ALA A 319 -24.94 5.47 9.25
CA ALA A 319 -23.98 6.38 8.64
C ALA A 319 -23.70 6.03 7.16
N GLN A 320 -23.56 4.75 6.82
CA GLN A 320 -23.35 4.30 5.44
C GLN A 320 -24.58 4.56 4.56
N LEU A 321 -25.80 4.44 5.11
CA LEU A 321 -27.01 4.78 4.35
C LEU A 321 -27.06 6.28 4.00
N PHE A 322 -26.49 7.16 4.83
CA PHE A 322 -26.42 8.59 4.51
C PHE A 322 -25.59 8.87 3.23
N LEU A 323 -24.60 8.02 2.95
CA LEU A 323 -23.74 8.11 1.76
C LEU A 323 -24.28 7.29 0.59
N TYR A 324 -25.32 6.49 0.81
CA TYR A 324 -25.91 5.61 -0.20
C TYR A 324 -26.88 6.37 -1.11
N SER A 325 -26.73 6.17 -2.43
CA SER A 325 -27.47 6.89 -3.47
C SER A 325 -28.93 6.43 -3.65
N GLY A 326 -29.37 5.41 -2.92
CA GLY A 326 -30.72 4.85 -2.99
C GLY A 326 -30.90 3.74 -4.05
N ASN A 327 -29.95 3.60 -4.98
CA ASN A 327 -30.00 2.65 -6.10
C ASN A 327 -28.86 1.63 -6.03
N GLY A 328 -29.16 0.35 -6.29
CA GLY A 328 -28.18 -0.74 -6.29
C GLY A 328 -28.29 -1.66 -5.07
N VAL A 329 -27.20 -2.33 -4.69
CA VAL A 329 -27.14 -3.16 -3.47
C VAL A 329 -26.43 -2.37 -2.38
N PHE A 330 -27.14 -2.11 -1.29
CA PHE A 330 -26.56 -1.56 -0.07
C PHE A 330 -25.88 -2.69 0.71
N VAL A 331 -24.59 -2.52 1.01
CA VAL A 331 -23.82 -3.48 1.80
C VAL A 331 -23.22 -2.76 3.00
N ALA A 332 -23.52 -3.25 4.20
CA ALA A 332 -22.93 -2.79 5.45
C ALA A 332 -22.29 -3.96 6.17
N SER A 333 -21.07 -3.79 6.68
CA SER A 333 -20.38 -4.85 7.42
C SER A 333 -19.54 -4.25 8.55
N ILE A 334 -19.52 -4.92 9.70
CA ILE A 334 -18.63 -4.60 10.81
C ILE A 334 -18.03 -5.89 11.39
N ARG A 335 -16.81 -5.79 11.90
CA ARG A 335 -16.16 -6.81 12.71
C ARG A 335 -15.66 -6.17 14.01
N LEU A 336 -16.01 -6.76 15.15
CA LEU A 336 -15.54 -6.35 16.47
C LEU A 336 -15.18 -7.60 17.28
N GLY A 337 -13.90 -7.75 17.64
CA GLY A 337 -13.40 -8.98 18.24
C GLY A 337 -13.72 -10.20 17.36
N ASP A 338 -14.37 -11.19 17.95
CA ASP A 338 -14.80 -12.42 17.27
C ASP A 338 -16.17 -12.28 16.55
N GLY A 339 -16.83 -11.13 16.72
CA GLY A 339 -18.15 -10.82 16.18
C GLY A 339 -18.11 -10.24 14.76
N VAL A 340 -18.97 -10.73 13.87
CA VAL A 340 -19.16 -10.20 12.50
C VAL A 340 -20.65 -10.04 12.22
N ILE A 341 -21.03 -8.92 11.62
CA ILE A 341 -22.36 -8.69 11.03
C ILE A 341 -22.17 -8.09 9.65
N THR A 342 -22.82 -8.67 8.64
CA THR A 342 -22.91 -8.15 7.28
C THR A 342 -24.37 -8.13 6.86
N VAL A 343 -24.81 -7.03 6.27
CA VAL A 343 -26.17 -6.86 5.73
C VAL A 343 -26.07 -6.47 4.27
N GLU A 344 -26.79 -7.19 3.42
CA GLU A 344 -26.95 -6.89 2.01
C GLU A 344 -28.43 -6.66 1.69
N LEU A 345 -28.75 -5.48 1.16
CA LEU A 345 -30.12 -5.09 0.84
C LEU A 345 -30.20 -4.33 -0.50
N PRO A 346 -30.94 -4.84 -1.49
CA PRO A 346 -31.22 -4.09 -2.71
C PRO A 346 -32.08 -2.85 -2.45
N ASN A 347 -31.72 -1.71 -3.04
CA ASN A 347 -32.45 -0.44 -3.01
C ASN A 347 -32.90 -0.07 -1.58
N ALA A 348 -31.93 0.01 -0.66
CA ALA A 348 -32.18 0.28 0.75
C ALA A 348 -32.76 1.69 0.99
N THR A 349 -33.73 1.77 1.91
CA THR A 349 -34.38 3.01 2.35
C THR A 349 -34.25 3.18 3.86
N LYS A 350 -34.47 4.40 4.36
CA LYS A 350 -34.43 4.68 5.81
C LYS A 350 -35.45 3.83 6.59
N SER A 351 -36.61 3.52 6.02
CA SER A 351 -37.62 2.67 6.65
C SER A 351 -37.19 1.20 6.78
N ASP A 352 -36.24 0.73 5.98
CA ASP A 352 -35.75 -0.65 6.07
C ASP A 352 -34.81 -0.83 7.26
N LEU A 353 -34.03 0.21 7.60
CA LEU A 353 -33.07 0.15 8.71
C LEU A 353 -33.74 -0.12 10.06
N GLY A 354 -34.92 0.46 10.30
CA GLY A 354 -35.67 0.22 11.53
C GLY A 354 -36.02 -1.26 11.71
N LYS A 355 -36.41 -1.93 10.61
CA LYS A 355 -36.73 -3.36 10.62
C LYS A 355 -35.49 -4.24 10.76
N ILE A 356 -34.39 -3.85 10.14
CA ILE A 356 -33.10 -4.56 10.27
C ILE A 356 -32.59 -4.43 11.71
N GLU A 357 -32.70 -3.25 12.31
CA GLU A 357 -32.33 -3.00 13.71
C GLU A 357 -33.22 -3.79 14.69
N GLU A 358 -34.53 -3.79 14.50
CA GLU A 358 -35.46 -4.64 15.28
C GLU A 358 -35.05 -6.13 15.18
N TYR A 359 -34.78 -6.62 13.96
CA TYR A 359 -34.41 -8.01 13.77
C TYR A 359 -33.06 -8.37 14.39
N LEU A 360 -32.03 -7.53 14.22
CA LEU A 360 -30.72 -7.75 14.82
C LEU A 360 -30.79 -7.78 16.34
N ASN A 361 -31.64 -6.96 16.95
CA ASN A 361 -31.86 -6.96 18.40
C ASN A 361 -32.65 -8.18 18.90
N LEU A 362 -33.48 -8.82 18.07
CA LEU A 362 -34.17 -10.08 18.41
C LEU A 362 -33.23 -11.30 18.42
N LEU A 363 -32.04 -11.16 17.85
CA LEU A 363 -31.04 -12.22 17.72
C LEU A 363 -29.92 -12.13 18.77
N VAL A 364 -29.91 -11.07 19.57
CA VAL A 364 -29.05 -10.94 20.76
C VAL A 364 -29.72 -11.68 21.91
#